data_AF-A0A933BK88-F1
#
_entry.id   AF-A0A933BK88-F1
#
_cell.length_a   1.000
_cell.length_b   1.000
_cell.length_c   1.000
_cell.angle_alpha   90.00
_cell.angle_beta   90.00
_cell.angle_gamma   90.00
#
_symmetry.space_group_name_H-M   'P 1'
#
loop_
_entity.id
_entity.type
_entity.pdbx_description
1 polymer ?
#
loop_
_entity_poly.entity_id
_entity_poly.type
_entity_poly.pdbx_seq_one_letter_code
_entity_poly.pdbx_strand_id
1 'polypeptide(L)' 'MLITLKVDLGSHNRCEAMRWVKRGDLLGLSPYFDDQVVLSPIDGTIERIEVDSEERAVRIVIRPQDRQWRAAHP' A
#
# COMPACT_ATOMS: atom_id res chain seq x y z
N MET A 1 -8.20 5.22 -9.91
CA MET A 1 -8.53 5.67 -8.54
C MET A 1 -7.26 5.56 -7.72
N LEU A 2 -6.77 6.67 -7.17
CA LEU A 2 -5.55 6.71 -6.35
C LEU A 2 -5.94 6.50 -4.90
N ILE A 3 -5.34 5.54 -4.20
CA ILE A 3 -5.53 5.39 -2.75
C ILE A 3 -4.18 5.68 -2.08
N THR A 4 -4.21 6.58 -1.10
CA THR A 4 -3.04 6.96 -0.29
C THR A 4 -3.20 6.39 1.11
N LEU A 5 -2.21 5.64 1.59
CA LEU A 5 -2.23 5.00 2.90
C LEU A 5 -1.10 5.51 3.80
N LYS A 6 -1.44 5.84 5.06
CA LYS A 6 -0.51 6.30 6.11
C LYS A 6 0.01 5.11 6.93
N VAL A 7 1.31 4.80 6.81
CA VAL A 7 1.97 3.66 7.48
C VAL A 7 3.23 4.11 8.24
N ASP A 8 3.68 3.32 9.23
CA ASP A 8 4.79 3.64 10.12
C ASP A 8 6.18 3.51 9.48
N LEU A 9 7.06 4.48 9.79
CA LEU A 9 8.45 4.62 9.33
C LEU A 9 9.31 3.37 9.57
N GLY A 10 9.14 2.67 10.68
CA GLY A 10 9.86 1.43 10.99
C GLY A 10 9.40 0.21 10.19
N SER A 11 8.22 0.27 9.58
CA SER A 11 7.59 -0.86 8.88
C SER A 11 7.82 -0.89 7.37
N HIS A 12 8.53 0.10 6.81
CA HIS A 12 8.76 0.28 5.37
C HIS A 12 9.50 -0.84 4.66
N ASN A 13 10.29 -1.62 5.39
CA ASN A 13 11.12 -2.67 4.79
C ASN A 13 10.32 -3.79 4.08
N ARG A 14 8.98 -3.73 4.06
CA ARG A 14 8.10 -4.68 3.34
C ARG A 14 7.33 -4.10 2.15
N CYS A 15 7.37 -2.78 1.93
CA CYS A 15 6.70 -2.14 0.81
C CYS A 15 7.72 -1.82 -0.28
N GLU A 16 7.60 -2.52 -1.40
CA GLU A 16 8.39 -2.27 -2.60
C GLU A 16 7.50 -1.62 -3.66
N ALA A 17 8.00 -0.54 -4.28
CA ALA A 17 7.34 0.03 -5.44
C ALA A 17 7.34 -0.99 -6.60
N MET A 18 6.31 -0.93 -7.44
CA MET A 18 5.98 -1.88 -8.51
C MET A 18 5.59 -3.29 -8.04
N ARG A 19 5.45 -3.52 -6.73
CA ARG A 19 4.95 -4.80 -6.22
C ARG A 19 3.45 -4.93 -6.43
N TRP A 20 3.03 -6.09 -6.93
CA TRP A 20 1.63 -6.50 -6.96
C TRP A 20 1.13 -6.83 -5.55
N VAL A 21 -0.04 -6.30 -5.17
CA VAL A 21 -0.71 -6.56 -3.90
C VAL A 21 -2.18 -6.90 -4.10
N LYS A 22 -2.68 -7.83 -3.30
CA LYS A 22 -4.10 -8.18 -3.24
C LYS A 22 -4.80 -7.40 -2.14
N ARG A 23 -6.11 -7.22 -2.26
CA ARG A 23 -6.93 -6.71 -1.16
C ARG A 23 -6.71 -7.59 0.07
N GLY A 24 -6.40 -6.95 1.21
CA GLY A 24 -6.10 -7.62 2.47
C GLY A 24 -4.62 -7.91 2.69
N ASP A 25 -3.75 -7.70 1.69
CA ASP A 25 -2.30 -7.88 1.88
C ASP A 25 -1.77 -6.85 2.87
N LEU A 26 -0.89 -7.28 3.77
CA LEU A 26 -0.23 -6.41 4.73
C LEU A 26 0.72 -5.45 4.01
N LEU A 27 0.46 -4.15 4.16
CA LEU A 27 1.30 -3.08 3.64
C LEU A 27 2.20 -2.47 4.72
N GLY A 28 1.72 -2.36 5.95
CA GLY A 28 2.55 -1.83 7.03
C GLY A 28 1.84 -1.83 8.36
N LEU A 29 2.48 -1.23 9.37
CA LEU A 29 1.86 -0.94 10.65
C LEU A 29 1.36 0.51 10.65
N SER A 30 0.36 0.80 11.46
CA SER A 30 -0.11 2.17 11.67
C SER A 30 0.91 2.94 12.52
N PRO A 31 1.29 4.17 12.12
CA PRO A 31 2.15 5.02 12.96
C PRO A 31 1.43 5.57 14.19
N TYR A 32 0.10 5.44 14.26
CA TYR A 32 -0.73 6.07 15.29
C TYR A 32 -1.15 5.10 16.39
N PHE A 33 -1.16 3.80 16.10
CA PHE A 33 -1.68 2.78 17.01
C PHE A 33 -0.82 1.54 16.88
N ASP A 34 -0.14 1.16 17.96
CA ASP A 34 0.81 0.03 18.04
C ASP A 34 0.22 -1.32 17.62
N ASP A 35 -1.10 -1.50 17.72
CA ASP A 35 -1.81 -2.74 17.39
C ASP A 35 -2.46 -2.74 16.00
N GLN A 36 -2.40 -1.64 15.24
CA GLN A 36 -3.08 -1.55 13.95
C GLN A 36 -2.16 -1.86 12.78
N VAL A 37 -2.66 -2.71 11.89
CA VAL A 37 -2.04 -3.02 10.61
C VAL A 37 -2.75 -2.28 9.49
N VAL A 38 -1.98 -1.84 8.50
CA VAL A 38 -2.50 -1.26 7.27
C VAL A 38 -2.49 -2.34 6.20
N LEU A 39 -3.69 -2.70 5.76
CA LEU A 39 -3.91 -3.68 4.71
C LEU A 39 -4.23 -2.97 3.40
N SER A 40 -3.90 -3.61 2.28
CA SER A 40 -4.29 -3.10 0.98
C SER A 40 -5.82 -3.11 0.85
N PRO A 41 -6.46 -1.98 0.56
CA PRO A 41 -7.91 -1.93 0.40
C PRO A 41 -8.38 -2.48 -0.95
N ILE A 42 -7.46 -2.67 -1.92
CA ILE A 42 -7.76 -3.08 -3.30
C ILE A 42 -6.71 -4.05 -3.84
N ASP A 43 -7.09 -4.78 -4.89
CA ASP A 43 -6.12 -5.48 -5.75
C ASP A 43 -5.48 -4.45 -6.70
N GLY A 44 -4.15 -4.39 -6.73
CA GLY A 44 -3.45 -3.40 -7.52
C GLY A 44 -1.94 -3.49 -7.46
N THR A 45 -1.29 -2.62 -8.21
CA THR A 45 0.17 -2.48 -8.18
C THR A 45 0.52 -1.26 -7.35
N ILE A 46 1.45 -1.40 -6.40
CA ILE A 46 2.02 -0.25 -5.70
C ILE A 46 2.82 0.55 -6.73
N GLU A 47 2.37 1.74 -7.10
CA GLU A 47 3.13 2.58 -8.06
C GLU A 47 4.17 3.43 -7.36
N ARG A 48 3.86 3.90 -6.15
CA ARG A 48 4.72 4.84 -5.44
C ARG A 48 4.61 4.66 -3.93
N ILE A 49 5.73 4.87 -3.25
CA ILE A 49 5.82 4.94 -1.81
C ILE A 49 6.55 6.25 -1.50
N GLU A 50 5.90 7.16 -0.78
CA GLU A 50 6.45 8.44 -0.38
C GLU A 50 6.60 8.47 1.13
N VAL A 51 7.77 8.91 1.60
CA VAL A 51 8.08 9.06 3.02
C VAL A 51 7.94 10.52 3.41
N ASP A 52 6.97 10.80 4.26
CA ASP A 52 6.81 12.11 4.88
C ASP A 52 7.50 12.09 6.26
N SER A 53 8.73 12.60 6.30
CA SER A 53 9.53 12.63 7.52
C SER A 53 9.05 13.66 8.54
N GLU A 54 8.34 14.71 8.10
CA GLU A 54 7.78 15.72 8.99
C GLU A 54 6.55 15.19 9.73
N GLU A 55 5.68 14.48 9.01
CA GLU A 55 4.49 13.83 9.57
C GLU A 55 4.75 12.41 10.12
N ARG A 56 6.00 11.94 10.06
CA ARG A 56 6.41 10.57 10.43
C ARG A 56 5.53 9.50 9.79
N ALA A 57 5.35 9.58 8.47
CA ALA A 57 4.25 8.91 7.82
C ALA A 57 4.52 8.40 6.41
N VAL A 58 3.93 7.23 6.18
CA VAL A 58 3.69 6.53 4.92
C VAL A 58 2.84 7.27 3.91
N ARG A 59 3.13 7.32 2.62
CA ARG A 59 2.08 7.41 1.61
C ARG A 59 2.30 6.35 0.55
N ILE A 60 1.47 5.31 0.57
CA ILE A 60 1.49 4.25 -0.46
C ILE A 60 0.42 4.56 -1.48
N VAL A 61 0.82 4.60 -2.75
CA VAL A 61 -0.05 4.78 -3.90
C VAL A 61 -0.25 3.45 -4.60
N ILE A 62 -1.51 3.01 -4.67
CA ILE A 62 -1.87 1.75 -5.35
C ILE A 62 -2.70 2.08 -6.57
N ARG A 63 -2.23 1.64 -7.74
CA ARG A 63 -3.01 1.65 -8.97
C ARG A 63 -3.91 0.43 -9.00
N PRO A 64 -5.24 0.61 -9.06
CA PRO A 64 -6.16 -0.50 -9.19
C PRO A 64 -5.85 -1.24 -10.47
N GLN A 65 -5.89 -2.56 -10.37
CA GLN A 65 -5.88 -3.39 -11.56
C GLN A 65 -7.27 -3.35 -12.20
N ASP A 66 -7.32 -2.82 -13.42
CA ASP A 66 -8.55 -2.81 -14.20
C ASP A 66 -9.12 -4.23 -14.33
N ARG A 67 -10.44 -4.33 -14.28
CA ARG A 67 -11.18 -5.59 -14.42
C ARG A 67 -10.83 -6.34 -15.71
N GLN A 68 -10.34 -5.62 -16.74
CA GLN A 68 -9.82 -6.19 -17.98
C GLN A 68 -8.55 -7.04 -17.79
N TRP A 69 -7.66 -6.73 -16.85
CA TRP A 69 -6.47 -7.55 -16.63
C TRP A 69 -6.82 -8.94 -16.08
N ARG A 70 -7.79 -9.03 -15.15
CA ARG A 70 -8.28 -10.35 -14.66
C ARG A 70 -8.93 -11.18 -15.77
N ALA A 71 -9.49 -10.55 -16.79
CA ALA A 71 -10.06 -11.25 -17.94
C ALA A 71 -8.97 -11.75 -18.90
N ALA A 72 -7.78 -11.12 -18.91
CA ALA A 72 -6.67 -11.48 -19.77
C ALA A 72 -5.70 -12.52 -19.15
N HIS A 73 -5.67 -12.63 -17.82
CA HIS A 73 -4.83 -13.60 -17.09
C HIS A 73 -5.66 -14.27 -15.97
N PRO A 74 -6.43 -15.33 -16.29
CA PRO A 74 -7.23 -16.08 -15.33
C PRO A 74 -6.40 -16.93 -14.36
#